data_AF-A0A7C1F9V1-F1
#
_entry.id   AF-A0A7C1F9V1-F1
#
_cell.length_a   1.000
_cell.length_b   1.000
_cell.length_c   1.000
_cell.angle_alpha   90.00
_cell.angle_beta   90.00
_cell.angle_gamma   90.00
#
_symmetry.space_group_name_H-M   'P 1'
#
loop_
_entity.id
_entity.type
_entity.pdbx_description
1 polymer ?
#
loop_
_entity_poly.entity_id
_entity_poly.type
_entity_poly.pdbx_seq_one_letter_code
_entity_poly.pdbx_strand_id
1 'polypeptide(L)'
;MKKQRPLLPLAFIFVVISLAVTDGVMAQGSTKAKSLRKGEMRATLEPRLFMDPTIRRAYQVAKEIPWVLDSIFCYCYCEDPPFRHKSLLSCYVDDHAVM
;
A
#
# COMPACT_ATOMS: atom_id res chain seq x y z
N MET A 1 47.02 -23.83 -47.53
CA MET A 1 46.46 -22.59 -46.94
C MET A 1 45.34 -22.96 -45.98
N LYS A 2 45.56 -22.93 -44.65
CA LYS A 2 44.53 -23.20 -43.62
C LYS A 2 44.22 -21.89 -42.89
N LYS A 3 43.17 -21.21 -43.30
CA LYS A 3 42.70 -19.97 -42.68
C LYS A 3 41.93 -20.34 -41.41
N GLN A 4 42.62 -20.31 -40.27
CA GLN A 4 42.06 -20.49 -38.93
C GLN A 4 40.88 -19.52 -38.77
N ARG A 5 39.67 -20.05 -38.61
CA ARG A 5 38.45 -19.24 -38.41
C ARG A 5 38.47 -18.73 -36.97
N PRO A 6 38.32 -17.42 -36.71
CA PRO A 6 38.38 -16.86 -35.37
C PRO A 6 37.06 -17.19 -34.65
N LEU A 7 36.96 -18.40 -34.09
CA LEU A 7 35.85 -18.83 -33.24
C LEU A 7 36.00 -18.32 -31.78
N LEU A 8 37.19 -17.79 -31.46
CA LEU A 8 37.60 -17.33 -30.14
C LEU A 8 36.90 -16.05 -29.60
N PRO A 9 36.52 -15.04 -30.41
CA PRO A 9 35.99 -13.79 -29.86
C PRO A 9 34.54 -13.94 -29.36
N LEU A 10 33.75 -14.84 -29.96
CA LEU A 10 32.34 -15.03 -29.59
C LEU A 10 32.19 -15.69 -28.21
N ALA A 11 33.04 -16.68 -27.92
CA ALA A 11 33.05 -17.35 -26.62
C ALA A 11 33.49 -16.40 -25.50
N PHE A 12 34.46 -15.52 -25.78
CA PHE A 12 34.93 -14.52 -24.81
C PHE A 12 33.84 -13.48 -24.49
N ILE A 13 33.10 -13.03 -25.50
CA ILE A 13 31.96 -12.12 -25.34
C ILE A 13 30.85 -12.77 -24.50
N PHE A 14 30.54 -14.05 -24.74
CA PHE A 14 29.50 -14.77 -23.99
C PHE A 14 29.85 -14.96 -22.51
N VAL A 15 31.13 -15.20 -22.21
CA VAL A 15 31.63 -15.33 -20.83
C VAL A 15 31.58 -13.98 -20.09
N VAL A 16 31.96 -12.88 -20.74
CA VAL A 16 31.89 -11.54 -20.13
C VAL A 16 30.45 -11.11 -19.85
N ILE A 17 29.50 -11.41 -20.76
CA ILE A 17 28.08 -11.14 -20.54
C ILE A 17 27.56 -11.98 -19.38
N SER A 18 27.93 -13.25 -19.29
CA SER A 18 27.48 -14.14 -18.21
C SER A 18 28.00 -13.72 -16.83
N LEU A 19 29.26 -13.25 -16.76
CA LEU A 19 29.86 -12.69 -15.54
C LEU A 19 29.19 -11.37 -15.11
N ALA A 20 28.80 -10.50 -16.04
CA ALA A 20 28.10 -9.25 -15.72
C ALA A 20 26.66 -9.46 -15.21
N VAL A 21 26.03 -10.60 -15.55
CA VAL A 21 24.65 -10.89 -15.12
C VAL A 21 24.58 -11.41 -13.68
N THR A 22 25.62 -12.05 -13.14
CA THR A 22 25.58 -12.59 -11.76
C THR A 22 25.57 -11.50 -10.69
N ASP A 23 26.21 -10.36 -10.94
CA ASP A 23 26.30 -9.27 -9.94
C ASP A 23 25.06 -8.36 -9.91
N GLY A 24 24.28 -8.33 -10.99
CA GLY A 24 23.16 -7.39 -11.16
C GLY A 24 21.83 -7.80 -10.53
N VAL A 25 21.64 -9.08 -10.17
CA VAL A 25 20.31 -9.60 -9.73
C VAL A 25 20.04 -9.33 -8.24
N MET A 26 21.06 -9.03 -7.43
CA MET A 26 20.93 -8.98 -5.96
C MET A 26 20.72 -7.57 -5.37
N ALA A 27 20.64 -6.52 -6.20
CA ALA A 27 20.56 -5.13 -5.73
C ALA A 27 19.13 -4.57 -5.57
N GLN A 28 18.09 -5.42 -5.48
CA GLN A 28 16.77 -4.97 -5.05
C GLN A 28 16.70 -4.95 -3.52
N GLY A 29 17.41 -4.01 -2.92
CA GLY A 29 17.27 -3.67 -1.51
C GLY A 29 15.81 -3.31 -1.24
N SER A 30 15.21 -3.99 -0.26
CA SER A 30 13.88 -3.68 0.28
C SER A 30 13.83 -2.20 0.66
N THR A 31 13.18 -1.39 -0.17
CA THR A 31 12.85 -0.02 0.18
C THR A 31 11.89 -0.08 1.36
N LYS A 32 12.27 0.52 2.48
CA LYS A 32 11.42 0.61 3.68
C LYS A 32 10.05 1.13 3.24
N ALA A 33 9.03 0.26 3.30
CA ALA A 33 7.70 0.60 2.80
C ALA A 33 7.18 1.83 3.57
N LYS A 34 6.82 2.88 2.82
CA LYS A 34 6.20 4.06 3.42
C LYS A 34 4.82 3.67 3.94
N SER A 35 4.52 4.03 5.18
CA SER A 35 3.20 3.78 5.77
C SER A 35 2.11 4.49 4.95
N LEU A 36 1.00 3.79 4.69
CA LEU A 36 -0.18 4.34 4.01
C LEU A 36 -1.13 5.07 4.97
N ARG A 37 -0.92 4.91 6.29
CA ARG A 37 -1.75 5.51 7.33
C ARG A 37 -1.74 7.03 7.25
N LYS A 38 -2.91 7.65 7.35
CA LYS A 38 -3.10 9.11 7.36
C LYS A 38 -3.07 9.72 8.76
N GLY A 39 -3.01 8.88 9.80
CA GLY A 39 -2.74 9.32 11.17
C GLY A 39 -4.00 9.69 11.96
N GLU A 40 -5.17 9.13 11.64
CA GLU A 40 -6.32 9.14 12.53
C GLU A 40 -6.07 8.28 13.77
N MET A 41 -6.32 8.87 14.94
CA MET A 41 -6.04 8.28 16.25
C MET A 41 -7.25 8.35 17.19
N ARG A 42 -8.29 9.10 16.81
CA ARG A 42 -9.52 9.16 17.60
C ARG A 42 -10.26 7.82 17.53
N ALA A 43 -10.99 7.50 18.59
CA ALA A 43 -11.85 6.33 18.62
C ALA A 43 -13.06 6.52 17.69
N THR A 44 -13.54 5.45 17.07
CA THR A 44 -14.79 5.46 16.30
C THR A 44 -15.99 5.60 17.22
N LEU A 45 -17.16 5.99 16.70
CA LEU A 45 -18.40 5.92 17.47
C LEU A 45 -18.70 4.48 17.91
N GLU A 46 -19.39 4.35 19.04
CA GLU A 46 -19.78 3.05 19.58
C GLU A 46 -20.86 2.40 18.69
N PRO A 47 -20.66 1.15 18.22
CA PRO A 47 -21.61 0.47 17.34
C PRO A 47 -23.03 0.39 17.90
N ARG A 48 -23.15 0.30 19.23
CA ARG A 48 -24.43 0.19 19.94
C ARG A 48 -25.33 1.43 19.79
N LEU A 49 -24.79 2.55 19.31
CA LEU A 49 -25.55 3.76 19.00
C LEU A 49 -26.47 3.58 17.79
N PHE A 50 -26.20 2.59 16.92
CA PHE A 50 -26.93 2.41 15.67
C PHE A 50 -27.92 1.25 15.75
N MET A 51 -29.18 1.52 15.40
CA MET A 51 -30.25 0.52 15.36
C MET A 51 -30.19 -0.37 14.13
N ASP A 52 -29.83 0.20 12.98
CA ASP A 52 -29.64 -0.56 11.75
C ASP A 52 -28.48 -1.58 11.93
N PRO A 53 -28.72 -2.88 11.66
CA PRO A 53 -27.74 -3.93 11.91
C PRO A 53 -26.52 -3.82 10.96
N THR A 54 -26.70 -3.31 9.76
CA THR A 54 -25.63 -3.13 8.76
C THR A 54 -24.70 -2.01 9.21
N ILE A 55 -25.27 -0.87 9.60
CA ILE A 55 -24.52 0.28 10.12
C ILE A 55 -23.76 -0.11 11.39
N ARG A 56 -24.43 -0.77 12.33
CA ARG A 56 -23.80 -1.28 13.56
C ARG A 56 -22.61 -2.18 13.23
N ARG A 57 -22.75 -3.08 12.25
CA ARG A 57 -21.64 -3.95 11.85
C ARG A 57 -20.50 -3.17 11.22
N ALA A 58 -20.77 -2.14 10.42
CA ALA A 58 -19.75 -1.28 9.83
C ALA A 58 -18.91 -0.56 10.91
N TYR A 59 -19.56 0.07 11.90
CA TYR A 59 -18.84 0.69 13.03
C TYR A 59 -18.09 -0.32 13.89
N GLN A 60 -18.62 -1.54 14.04
CA GLN A 60 -17.92 -2.61 14.76
C GLN A 60 -16.61 -2.98 14.04
N VAL A 61 -16.64 -3.12 12.71
CA VAL A 61 -15.43 -3.38 11.92
C VAL A 61 -14.46 -2.20 12.00
N ALA A 62 -14.95 -0.97 11.89
CA ALA A 62 -14.11 0.22 12.01
C ALA A 62 -13.37 0.30 13.36
N LYS A 63 -14.05 -0.11 14.44
CA LYS A 63 -13.48 -0.24 15.79
C LYS A 63 -12.47 -1.39 15.91
N GLU A 64 -12.69 -2.51 15.24
CA GLU A 64 -11.83 -3.71 15.29
C GLU A 64 -10.52 -3.53 14.50
N ILE A 65 -10.56 -2.83 13.36
CA ILE A 65 -9.42 -2.67 12.44
C ILE A 65 -9.13 -1.21 12.07
N PRO A 66 -8.96 -0.30 13.04
CA PRO A 66 -8.82 1.14 12.76
C PRO A 66 -7.61 1.46 11.87
N TRP A 67 -6.50 0.72 12.00
CA TRP A 67 -5.30 0.96 11.18
C TRP A 67 -5.51 0.68 9.70
N VAL A 68 -6.43 -0.24 9.35
CA VAL A 68 -6.78 -0.54 7.95
C VAL A 68 -7.54 0.64 7.38
N LEU A 69 -8.58 1.11 8.08
CA LEU A 69 -9.38 2.26 7.64
C LEU A 69 -8.54 3.55 7.60
N ASP A 70 -7.58 3.71 8.51
CA ASP A 70 -6.65 4.84 8.48
C ASP A 70 -5.70 4.81 7.28
N SER A 71 -5.55 3.66 6.63
CA SER A 71 -4.75 3.48 5.41
C SER A 71 -5.58 3.59 4.11
N ILE A 72 -6.90 3.75 4.23
CA ILE A 72 -7.82 3.79 3.10
C ILE A 72 -8.31 5.23 2.88
N PHE A 73 -8.38 5.63 1.61
CA PHE A 73 -8.99 6.88 1.19
C PHE A 73 -10.51 6.89 1.46
N CYS A 74 -11.07 7.95 2.03
CA CYS A 74 -12.52 8.04 2.24
C CYS A 74 -13.21 8.43 0.93
N TYR A 75 -14.06 7.54 0.39
CA TYR A 75 -14.78 7.77 -0.88
C TYR A 75 -15.86 8.85 -0.80
N CYS A 76 -16.10 9.42 0.38
CA CYS A 76 -16.98 10.57 0.57
C CYS A 76 -16.35 11.90 0.09
N TYR A 77 -15.04 11.94 -0.19
CA TYR A 77 -14.32 13.15 -0.60
C TYR A 77 -14.46 14.33 0.41
N CYS A 78 -14.53 14.02 1.70
CA CYS A 78 -14.78 14.98 2.78
C CYS A 78 -13.50 15.49 3.50
N GLU A 79 -12.39 15.52 2.78
CA GLU A 79 -11.09 15.98 3.28
C GLU A 79 -11.02 17.50 3.50
N ASP A 80 -11.88 18.23 2.81
CA ASP A 80 -12.03 19.66 2.92
C ASP A 80 -13.14 20.05 3.93
N PRO A 81 -13.24 21.35 4.29
CA PRO A 81 -14.34 21.84 5.10
C PRO A 81 -15.72 21.46 4.52
N PRO A 82 -16.71 21.16 5.38
CA PRO A 82 -16.68 21.37 6.83
C PRO A 82 -16.07 20.22 7.66
N PHE A 83 -15.92 19.02 7.10
CA PHE A 83 -15.63 17.81 7.88
C PHE A 83 -14.14 17.61 8.19
N ARG A 84 -13.26 17.91 7.22
CA ARG A 84 -11.79 17.79 7.38
C ARG A 84 -11.35 16.36 7.76
N HIS A 85 -11.94 15.35 7.14
CA HIS A 85 -11.63 13.94 7.36
C HIS A 85 -10.40 13.49 6.56
N LYS A 86 -9.39 12.93 7.23
CA LYS A 86 -8.08 12.63 6.62
C LYS A 86 -7.94 11.21 6.07
N SER A 87 -8.77 10.28 6.52
CA SER A 87 -8.84 8.88 6.04
C SER A 87 -10.27 8.35 6.20
N LEU A 88 -10.54 7.16 5.67
CA LEU A 88 -11.81 6.47 5.91
C LEU A 88 -12.10 6.32 7.41
N LEU A 89 -11.08 6.13 8.25
CA LEU A 89 -11.29 6.06 9.70
C LEU A 89 -11.93 7.34 10.26
N SER A 90 -11.55 8.52 9.77
CA SER A 90 -12.12 9.79 10.25
C SER A 90 -13.63 9.86 10.04
N CYS A 91 -14.13 9.27 8.96
CA CYS A 91 -15.57 9.16 8.63
C CYS A 91 -16.36 8.31 9.67
N TYR A 92 -15.68 7.46 10.43
CA TYR A 92 -16.28 6.63 11.51
C TYR A 92 -16.05 7.20 12.93
N VAL A 93 -15.29 8.28 13.08
CA VAL A 93 -15.13 8.96 14.39
C VAL A 93 -16.37 9.78 14.74
N ASP A 94 -17.11 10.21 13.73
CA ASP A 94 -18.43 10.81 13.84
C ASP A 94 -19.45 9.97 13.04
N ASP A 95 -20.65 10.52 12.82
CA ASP A 95 -21.77 9.87 12.16
C ASP A 95 -21.77 10.06 10.63
N HIS A 96 -20.69 10.59 10.04
CA HIS A 96 -20.67 10.86 8.61
C HIS A 96 -20.72 9.58 7.76
N ALA A 97 -20.16 8.45 8.23
CA ALA A 97 -20.25 7.17 7.52
C ALA A 97 -21.69 6.61 7.38
N VAL A 98 -22.69 7.25 8.02
CA VAL A 98 -24.11 6.84 7.96
C VAL A 98 -25.03 7.86 7.30
N MET A 99 -24.48 8.98 6.83
CA MET A 99 -25.20 10.01 6.08
C MET A 99 -25.19 9.68 4.58
#